data_AF-A0A511WUE7-F1
#
_entry.id   AF-A0A511WUE7-F1
#
_cell.length_a   1.000
_cell.length_b   1.000
_cell.length_c   1.000
_cell.angle_alpha   90.00
_cell.angle_beta   90.00
_cell.angle_gamma   90.00
#
_symmetry.space_group_name_H-M   'P 1'
#
loop_
_entity.id
_entity.type
_entity.pdbx_description
1 polymer ?
#
loop_
_entity_poly.entity_id
_entity_poly.type
_entity_poly.pdbx_seq_one_letter_code
_entity_poly.pdbx_strand_id
1 'polypeptide(L)'
;MVGEKNTKLLEKTLLLEECMNAYKYAVETVQKNSPLMDEMAASCAGVCREAAEECLTLGKVENDRVYLMCLEYVRLCEELESHQIFPQQKDMKKSV
;
A
#
# COMPACT_ATOMS: atom_id res chain seq x y z
N MET A 1 30.85 12.64 -10.32
CA MET A 1 29.87 12.06 -9.37
C MET A 1 28.59 11.66 -10.11
N VAL A 2 28.66 10.67 -11.02
CA VAL A 2 27.52 10.24 -11.87
C VAL A 2 26.81 8.98 -11.30
N GLY A 3 27.38 8.32 -10.29
CA GLY A 3 26.81 7.08 -9.72
C GLY A 3 25.74 7.29 -8.64
N GLU A 4 25.98 8.18 -7.68
CA GLU A 4 25.18 8.25 -6.45
C GLU A 4 23.72 8.68 -6.66
N LYS A 5 23.44 9.52 -7.67
CA LYS A 5 22.07 9.94 -8.00
C LYS A 5 21.26 8.82 -8.68
N ASN A 6 21.93 7.99 -9.50
CA ASN A 6 21.27 6.88 -10.19
C ASN A 6 20.92 5.75 -9.21
N THR A 7 21.79 5.52 -8.20
CA THR A 7 21.53 4.56 -7.13
C THR A 7 20.31 4.96 -6.29
N LYS A 8 20.21 6.22 -5.86
CA LYS A 8 19.07 6.70 -5.06
C LYS A 8 17.73 6.65 -5.81
N LEU A 9 17.74 6.92 -7.12
CA LEU A 9 16.52 6.83 -7.93
C LEU A 9 16.06 5.38 -8.07
N LEU A 10 16.99 4.45 -8.27
CA LEU A 10 16.68 3.02 -8.31
C LEU A 10 16.13 2.53 -6.98
N GLU A 11 16.79 2.86 -5.86
CA GLU A 11 16.33 2.50 -4.51
C GLU A 11 14.91 2.99 -4.24
N LYS A 12 14.61 4.25 -4.57
CA LYS A 12 13.23 4.78 -4.48
C LYS A 12 12.23 4.01 -5.32
N THR A 13 12.63 3.62 -6.53
CA THR A 13 11.75 2.86 -7.42
C THR A 13 11.45 1.48 -6.85
N LEU A 14 12.44 0.82 -6.21
CA LEU A 14 12.26 -0.47 -5.55
C LEU A 14 11.31 -0.35 -4.35
N LEU A 15 11.44 0.69 -3.53
CA LEU A 15 10.52 0.96 -2.42
C LEU A 15 9.06 1.14 -2.90
N LEU A 16 8.87 1.80 -4.04
CA LEU A 16 7.55 1.95 -4.64
C LEU A 16 7.01 0.62 -5.21
N GLU A 17 7.88 -0.20 -5.79
CA GLU A 17 7.52 -1.55 -6.25
C GLU A 17 7.07 -2.44 -5.08
N GLU A 18 7.74 -2.35 -3.93
CA GLU A 18 7.34 -3.04 -2.71
C GLU A 18 5.94 -2.61 -2.24
N CYS A 19 5.64 -1.31 -2.26
CA CYS A 19 4.31 -0.80 -1.95
C CYS A 19 3.23 -1.38 -2.89
N MET A 20 3.50 -1.38 -4.20
CA MET A 20 2.59 -1.92 -5.21
C MET A 20 2.34 -3.41 -4.99
N ASN A 21 3.38 -4.18 -4.70
CA ASN A 21 3.29 -5.62 -4.49
C ASN A 21 2.52 -5.95 -3.20
N ALA A 22 2.77 -5.23 -2.11
CA ALA A 22 2.04 -5.37 -0.86
C ALA A 22 0.54 -5.07 -1.05
N TYR A 23 0.22 -3.98 -1.74
CA TYR A 23 -1.16 -3.61 -2.05
C TYR A 23 -1.88 -4.65 -2.91
N LYS A 24 -1.23 -5.13 -3.97
CA LYS A 24 -1.78 -6.20 -4.79
C LYS A 24 -2.12 -7.43 -3.96
N TYR A 25 -1.23 -7.84 -3.05
CA TYR A 25 -1.46 -9.00 -2.20
C TYR A 25 -2.60 -8.79 -1.19
N ALA A 26 -2.71 -7.59 -0.61
CA ALA A 26 -3.81 -7.23 0.27
C ALA A 26 -5.16 -7.26 -0.49
N VAL A 27 -5.22 -6.70 -1.71
CA VAL A 27 -6.40 -6.77 -2.58
C VAL A 27 -6.79 -8.22 -2.90
N GLU A 28 -5.84 -9.07 -3.27
CA GLU A 28 -6.10 -10.50 -3.54
C GLU A 28 -6.66 -11.21 -2.30
N THR A 29 -6.19 -10.85 -1.11
CA THR A 29 -6.65 -11.40 0.17
C THR A 29 -8.09 -11.00 0.45
N VAL A 30 -8.45 -9.73 0.22
CA VAL A 30 -9.83 -9.22 0.30
C VAL A 30 -10.74 -9.91 -0.71
N GLN A 31 -10.33 -10.03 -1.98
CA GLN A 31 -11.12 -10.69 -3.03
C GLN A 31 -11.43 -12.15 -2.72
N LYS A 32 -10.51 -12.84 -2.02
CA LYS A 32 -10.67 -14.23 -1.61
C LYS A 32 -11.51 -14.38 -0.32
N ASN A 33 -12.01 -13.28 0.27
CA ASN A 33 -12.66 -13.26 1.58
C ASN A 33 -11.83 -14.01 2.65
N SER A 34 -10.51 -13.82 2.61
CA SER A 34 -9.61 -14.48 3.56
C SER A 34 -9.84 -13.94 4.97
N PRO A 35 -9.75 -14.77 6.02
CA PRO A 35 -9.83 -14.32 7.40
C PRO A 35 -8.65 -13.40 7.80
N LEU A 36 -7.62 -13.31 6.97
CA LEU A 36 -6.43 -12.47 7.21
C LEU A 36 -6.52 -11.09 6.55
N MET A 37 -7.68 -10.71 5.99
CA MET A 37 -7.79 -9.47 5.21
C MET A 37 -7.39 -8.21 6.00
N ASP A 38 -7.76 -8.13 7.28
CA ASP A 38 -7.44 -6.98 8.15
C ASP A 38 -5.94 -6.92 8.44
N GLU A 39 -5.36 -8.06 8.79
CA GLU A 39 -3.93 -8.19 9.05
C GLU A 39 -3.10 -7.83 7.80
N MET A 40 -3.56 -8.26 6.62
CA MET A 40 -2.87 -7.97 5.36
C MET A 40 -3.02 -6.51 4.93
N ALA A 41 -4.17 -5.88 5.17
CA ALA A 41 -4.37 -4.45 4.92
C ALA A 41 -3.49 -3.59 5.84
N ALA A 42 -3.44 -3.92 7.13
CA ALA A 42 -2.59 -3.23 8.11
C ALA A 42 -1.10 -3.43 7.80
N SER A 43 -0.69 -4.65 7.44
CA SER A 43 0.68 -4.96 7.03
C SER A 43 1.08 -4.20 5.76
N CYS A 44 0.20 -4.15 4.76
CA CYS A 44 0.36 -3.34 3.54
C CYS A 44 0.60 -1.87 3.87
N ALA A 45 -0.24 -1.28 4.73
CA ALA A 45 -0.09 0.12 5.14
C ALA A 45 1.25 0.34 5.88
N GLY A 46 1.65 -0.60 6.74
CA GLY A 46 2.94 -0.57 7.45
C GLY A 46 4.13 -0.53 6.49
N VAL A 47 4.22 -1.49 5.57
CA VAL A 47 5.28 -1.56 4.54
C VAL A 47 5.33 -0.27 3.73
N CYS A 48 4.18 0.25 3.31
CA CYS A 48 4.14 1.46 2.50
C CYS A 48 4.57 2.73 3.27
N ARG A 49 4.31 2.79 4.58
CA ARG A 49 4.79 3.89 5.44
C ARG A 49 6.30 3.83 5.61
N GLU A 50 6.84 2.65 5.92
CA GLU A 50 8.30 2.45 6.03
C GLU A 50 9.00 2.82 4.72
N ALA A 51 8.48 2.36 3.59
CA ALA A 51 8.99 2.70 2.26
C ALA A 51 8.94 4.21 1.95
N ALA A 52 7.89 4.90 2.40
CA ALA A 52 7.77 6.36 2.27
C ALA A 52 8.83 7.08 3.12
N GLU A 53 9.01 6.66 4.38
CA GLU A 53 10.03 7.21 5.27
C GLU A 53 11.44 7.01 4.70
N GLU A 54 11.74 5.81 4.21
CA GLU A 54 13.01 5.52 3.54
C GLU A 54 13.21 6.38 2.28
N CYS A 55 12.18 6.59 1.46
CA CYS A 55 12.24 7.50 0.32
C CYS A 55 12.62 8.94 0.71
N LEU A 56 12.15 9.44 1.86
CA LEU A 56 12.54 10.75 2.38
C LEU A 56 14.02 10.77 2.77
N THR A 57 14.53 9.72 3.41
CA THR A 57 15.96 9.64 3.77
C THR A 57 16.88 9.61 2.55
N LEU A 58 16.42 9.02 1.45
CA LEU A 58 17.12 8.94 0.17
C LEU A 58 17.06 10.27 -0.62
N GLY A 59 16.30 11.27 -0.17
CA GLY A 59 16.12 12.58 -0.81
C GLY A 59 16.31 13.78 0.12
N LYS A 60 16.24 14.99 -0.44
CA LYS A 60 16.20 16.27 0.32
C LYS A 60 15.02 17.15 -0.10
N VAL A 61 13.98 16.57 -0.70
CA VAL A 61 12.90 17.35 -1.30
C VAL A 61 11.58 16.89 -0.72
N GLU A 62 10.88 17.78 -0.03
CA GLU A 62 9.55 17.55 0.55
C GLU A 62 8.47 17.21 -0.50
N ASN A 63 8.76 17.44 -1.79
CA ASN A 63 7.90 17.12 -2.94
C ASN A 63 8.43 15.94 -3.77
N ASP A 64 9.11 14.98 -3.15
CA ASP A 64 9.50 13.77 -3.84
C ASP A 64 8.25 13.00 -4.30
N ARG A 65 8.09 12.83 -5.61
CA ARG A 65 6.92 12.16 -6.20
C ARG A 65 6.81 10.71 -5.77
N VAL A 66 7.93 10.03 -5.59
CA VAL A 66 7.93 8.61 -5.19
C VAL A 66 7.45 8.48 -3.75
N TYR A 67 7.92 9.35 -2.85
CA TYR A 67 7.38 9.45 -1.49
C TYR A 67 5.87 9.66 -1.47
N LEU A 68 5.37 10.61 -2.26
CA LEU A 68 3.93 10.89 -2.34
C LEU A 68 3.14 9.71 -2.90
N MET A 69 3.70 8.95 -3.83
CA MET A 69 3.08 7.72 -4.35
C MET A 69 3.07 6.60 -3.29
N CYS A 70 4.12 6.43 -2.50
CA CYS A 70 4.13 5.48 -1.38
C CYS A 70 3.03 5.83 -0.35
N LEU A 71 2.86 7.13 -0.03
CA LEU A 71 1.76 7.57 0.84
C LEU A 71 0.38 7.32 0.24
N GLU A 72 0.24 7.40 -1.08
CA GLU A 72 -1.03 7.06 -1.72
C GLU A 72 -1.33 5.55 -1.59
N TYR A 73 -0.30 4.69 -1.69
CA TYR A 73 -0.48 3.27 -1.38
C TYR A 73 -0.86 3.01 0.08
N VAL A 74 -0.32 3.76 1.04
CA VAL A 74 -0.75 3.68 2.45
C VAL A 74 -2.26 3.90 2.56
N ARG A 75 -2.78 4.97 1.93
CA ARG A 75 -4.21 5.28 1.93
C ARG A 75 -5.02 4.18 1.27
N LEU A 76 -4.58 3.67 0.13
CA LEU A 76 -5.25 2.56 -0.55
C LEU A 76 -5.30 1.30 0.34
N CYS A 77 -4.22 0.97 1.06
CA CYS A 77 -4.23 -0.13 2.03
C CYS A 77 -5.23 0.12 3.17
N GLU A 78 -5.27 1.32 3.73
CA GLU A 78 -6.21 1.70 4.81
C GLU A 78 -7.67 1.71 4.31
N GLU A 79 -7.91 2.07 3.06
CA GLU A 79 -9.24 1.99 2.43
C GLU A 79 -9.74 0.55 2.28
N LEU A 80 -8.84 -0.43 2.14
CA LEU A 80 -9.24 -1.85 2.12
C LEU A 80 -9.92 -2.27 3.41
N GLU A 81 -9.52 -1.73 4.57
CA GLU A 81 -10.21 -1.96 5.85
C GLU A 81 -11.64 -1.38 5.81
N SER A 82 -11.80 -0.21 5.21
CA SER A 82 -13.11 0.45 5.10
C SER A 82 -14.07 -0.23 4.11
N HIS A 83 -13.53 -0.83 3.05
CA HIS A 83 -14.31 -1.58 2.05
C HIS A 83 -14.94 -2.86 2.61
N GLN A 84 -14.48 -3.35 3.75
CA GLN A 84 -15.06 -4.50 4.45
C GLN A 84 -16.41 -4.20 5.10
N ILE A 85 -16.74 -2.91 5.31
CA ILE A 85 -18.00 -2.50 5.95
C ILE A 85 -19.21 -2.70 5.00
N PHE A 86 -18.99 -2.81 3.68
CA PHE A 86 -20.07 -2.81 2.67
C PHE A 86 -20.29 -4.04 1.75
N PRO A 87 -19.58 -5.19 1.79
CA PRO A 87 -19.89 -6.29 0.86
C PRO A 87 -20.92 -7.31 1.38
N GLN A 88 -21.29 -7.33 2.68
CA GLN A 88 -22.08 -8.44 3.26
C GLN A 88 -23.48 -8.10 3.81
N GLN A 89 -24.19 -7.11 3.25
CA GLN A 89 -25.59 -6.85 3.65
C GLN A 89 -26.61 -6.84 2.49
N LYS A 90 -26.33 -7.50 1.36
CA LYS A 90 -27.33 -7.63 0.27
C LYS A 90 -27.93 -9.01 0.01
N ASP A 91 -27.48 -10.08 0.67
CA ASP A 91 -28.05 -11.43 0.46
C ASP A 91 -28.53 -12.13 1.74
N MET A 92 -29.14 -11.38 2.67
CA MET A 92 -29.89 -11.96 3.79
C MET A 92 -31.28 -11.33 3.97
N LYS A 93 -32.00 -11.08 2.86
CA LYS A 93 -33.46 -10.91 2.86
C LYS A 93 -34.09 -11.46 1.58
N LYS A 94 -34.04 -12.78 1.43
CA LYS A 94 -35.14 -13.53 0.80
C LYS A 94 -35.51 -14.70 1.70
N SER A 95 -36.22 -14.37 2.78
CA SER A 95 -37.27 -15.27 3.28
C SER A 95 -38.41 -15.24 2.26
N VAL A 96 -38.79 -16.40 1.73
CA VAL A 96 -40.02 -17.15 2.06
C VAL A 96 -39.79 -18.59 1.62
#